data_AF-A0A8K0CT93-F1
#
_entry.id   AF-A0A8K0CT93-F1
#
_cell.length_a   1.000
_cell.length_b   1.000
_cell.length_c   1.000
_cell.angle_alpha   90.00
_cell.angle_beta   90.00
_cell.angle_gamma   90.00
#
_symmetry.space_group_name_H-M   'P 1'
#
loop_
_entity.id
_entity.type
_entity.pdbx_description
1 polymer ?
#
loop_
_entity_poly.entity_id
_entity_poly.type
_entity_poly.pdbx_seq_one_letter_code
_entity_poly.pdbx_strand_id
1 'polypeptide(L)'
;DINKFELASKVGTEVNNIEEPQPGSSGLSLSSYKTASVSTQQSSQQKIGDSNERMSVEKALALYLDIGLSFRKYNILRSSINAIHPDTMPSYYLLQRGKSEILPNQIETSDIYSEVDLQNLLDKTTNSIIKLIPKDDIMNISLTLVSKWGFDGSSRHIAVVPLQLVEDEKKKVLWQNPATSSTYF
;
A
#
# COMPACT_ATOMS: atom_id res chain seq x y z
N ASP A 1 -13.20 20.54 25.45
CA ASP A 1 -13.69 19.18 25.68
C ASP A 1 -13.00 18.21 24.75
N ILE A 2 -12.04 17.44 25.26
CA ILE A 2 -11.24 16.49 24.47
C ILE A 2 -11.58 15.09 24.99
N ASN A 3 -12.32 14.33 24.19
CA ASN A 3 -12.63 12.94 24.49
C ASN A 3 -11.47 12.06 24.03
N LYS A 4 -10.83 11.38 24.98
CA LYS A 4 -9.73 10.42 24.79
C LYS A 4 -10.31 9.01 24.82
N PHE A 5 -10.08 8.19 23.80
CA PHE A 5 -10.52 6.79 23.77
C PHE A 5 -9.34 5.87 23.50
N GLU A 6 -9.23 4.80 24.30
CA GLU A 6 -8.16 3.81 24.33
C GLU A 6 -8.78 2.43 24.06
N LEU A 7 -8.14 1.60 23.23
CA LEU A 7 -8.61 0.24 22.90
C LEU A 7 -7.45 -0.76 22.95
N ALA A 8 -7.62 -1.79 23.78
CA ALA A 8 -6.73 -2.95 23.89
C ALA A 8 -7.48 -4.23 23.48
N SER A 9 -6.80 -5.15 22.81
CA SER A 9 -7.23 -6.56 22.70
C SER A 9 -6.06 -7.47 22.35
N LYS A 10 -6.02 -8.63 23.02
CA LYS A 10 -4.97 -9.65 23.11
C LYS A 10 -5.29 -10.89 22.27
N VAL A 11 -4.21 -11.46 21.69
CA VAL A 11 -3.78 -12.88 21.66
C VAL A 11 -4.74 -13.97 21.14
N GLY A 12 -4.22 -14.82 20.25
CA GLY A 12 -4.71 -16.19 20.01
C GLY A 12 -3.91 -16.93 18.92
N THR A 13 -3.43 -18.13 19.24
CA THR A 13 -2.38 -18.93 18.57
C THR A 13 -2.97 -20.17 17.86
N GLU A 14 -2.13 -20.83 17.04
CA GLU A 14 -2.12 -22.25 16.60
C GLU A 14 -2.74 -22.60 15.22
N VAL A 15 -1.92 -23.03 14.23
CA VAL A 15 -1.30 -24.35 13.90
C VAL A 15 -2.27 -25.31 13.19
N ASN A 16 -1.94 -25.73 11.95
CA ASN A 16 -1.81 -27.15 11.55
C ASN A 16 -1.47 -27.37 10.06
N ASN A 17 -0.60 -28.36 9.87
CA ASN A 17 -0.04 -28.92 8.63
C ASN A 17 -1.07 -29.73 7.82
N ILE A 18 -0.91 -29.81 6.49
CA ILE A 18 -1.22 -31.01 5.69
C ILE A 18 -0.18 -31.16 4.57
N GLU A 19 0.36 -32.37 4.47
CA GLU A 19 1.39 -32.89 3.56
C GLU A 19 0.69 -33.73 2.46
N GLU A 20 1.14 -33.71 1.20
CA GLU A 20 0.82 -34.72 0.17
C GLU A 20 1.80 -34.65 -1.04
N PRO A 21 1.90 -35.68 -1.91
CA PRO A 21 3.17 -36.36 -2.20
C PRO A 21 3.66 -36.26 -3.67
N GLN A 22 4.91 -36.68 -3.88
CA GLN A 22 5.57 -36.83 -5.18
C GLN A 22 5.16 -38.13 -5.91
N PRO A 23 5.25 -38.15 -7.25
CA PRO A 23 5.69 -39.36 -7.95
C PRO A 23 6.85 -39.07 -8.92
N GLY A 24 7.83 -39.98 -8.92
CA GLY A 24 8.97 -39.94 -9.84
C GLY A 24 8.68 -40.55 -11.21
N SER A 25 9.61 -40.36 -12.15
CA SER A 25 10.36 -41.43 -12.83
C SER A 25 11.17 -40.88 -14.02
N SER A 26 12.30 -41.55 -14.29
CA SER A 26 12.95 -41.72 -15.62
C SER A 26 13.52 -40.43 -16.28
N GLY A 27 14.82 -40.17 -16.33
CA GLY A 27 15.88 -41.02 -16.85
C GLY A 27 16.10 -40.72 -18.33
N LEU A 28 17.19 -40.02 -18.69
CA LEU A 28 17.89 -40.09 -19.99
C LEU A 28 19.22 -39.32 -19.89
N SER A 29 20.32 -39.99 -20.27
CA SER A 29 21.70 -39.49 -20.27
C SER A 29 22.01 -38.78 -21.59
N LEU A 30 22.91 -37.78 -21.61
CA LEU A 30 23.71 -37.49 -22.80
C LEU A 30 25.05 -36.77 -22.47
N SER A 31 26.13 -37.50 -22.73
CA SER A 31 27.48 -37.14 -23.18
C SER A 31 28.02 -35.69 -23.05
N SER A 32 29.04 -35.57 -22.20
CA SER A 32 30.39 -35.03 -22.43
C SER A 32 30.69 -34.20 -23.69
N TYR A 33 31.10 -32.94 -23.47
CA TYR A 33 32.23 -32.30 -24.15
C TYR A 33 33.00 -31.37 -23.19
N LYS A 34 34.32 -31.55 -23.12
CA LYS A 34 35.34 -30.64 -22.57
C LYS A 34 36.20 -30.27 -23.79
N THR A 35 36.44 -29.02 -24.16
CA THR A 35 37.36 -28.05 -23.54
C THR A 35 37.36 -26.77 -24.39
N ALA A 36 37.53 -25.59 -23.77
CA ALA A 36 38.49 -24.56 -24.16
C ALA A 36 38.35 -23.34 -23.22
N SER A 37 39.46 -23.05 -22.53
CA SER A 37 39.69 -21.92 -21.63
C SER A 37 39.80 -20.59 -22.37
N VAL A 38 39.08 -19.56 -21.92
CA VAL A 38 39.38 -18.16 -22.24
C VAL A 38 39.22 -17.29 -20.98
N SER A 39 40.16 -16.35 -20.88
CA SER A 39 40.58 -15.51 -19.78
C SER A 39 39.55 -14.58 -19.15
N THR A 40 39.72 -14.41 -17.84
CA THR A 40 39.34 -13.30 -16.95
C THR A 40 38.94 -11.98 -17.61
N GLN A 41 37.68 -11.59 -17.40
CA GLN A 41 37.30 -10.20 -17.12
C GLN A 41 36.46 -10.21 -15.84
N GLN A 42 36.95 -9.58 -14.78
CA GLN A 42 36.20 -9.34 -13.55
C GLN A 42 35.13 -8.29 -13.84
N SER A 43 33.98 -8.74 -14.37
CA SER A 43 32.75 -7.99 -14.33
C SER A 43 32.17 -8.09 -12.92
N SER A 44 32.00 -6.94 -12.29
CA SER A 44 31.34 -6.73 -11.01
C SER A 44 30.05 -7.56 -10.96
N GLN A 45 30.04 -8.59 -10.11
CA GLN A 45 28.83 -9.36 -9.82
C GLN A 45 27.89 -8.44 -9.03
N GLN A 46 27.07 -7.67 -9.74
CA GLN A 46 25.77 -7.29 -9.18
C GLN A 46 25.06 -8.62 -8.91
N LYS A 47 24.87 -8.94 -7.63
CA LYS A 47 23.91 -9.94 -7.20
C LYS A 47 22.59 -9.58 -7.87
N ILE A 48 22.25 -10.29 -8.95
CA ILE A 48 20.89 -10.36 -9.44
C ILE A 48 20.15 -11.04 -8.30
N GLY A 49 19.51 -10.23 -7.47
CA GLY A 49 18.65 -10.70 -6.41
C GLY A 49 17.53 -11.47 -7.08
N ASP A 50 17.56 -12.78 -6.91
CA ASP A 50 16.50 -13.71 -7.28
C ASP A 50 15.34 -13.57 -6.30
N SER A 51 14.88 -12.32 -6.10
CA SER A 51 13.64 -12.02 -5.41
C SER A 51 12.62 -11.78 -6.49
N ASN A 52 11.72 -12.75 -6.67
CA ASN A 52 10.49 -12.60 -7.42
C ASN A 52 9.63 -11.55 -6.68
N GLU A 53 9.99 -10.27 -6.83
CA GLU A 53 9.47 -9.17 -6.01
C GLU A 53 8.08 -8.80 -6.53
N ARG A 54 7.08 -9.41 -5.90
CA ARG A 54 5.68 -9.12 -6.19
C ARG A 54 5.39 -7.67 -5.82
N MET A 55 4.74 -6.94 -6.73
CA MET A 55 4.30 -5.58 -6.50
C MET A 55 3.24 -5.57 -5.39
N SER A 56 3.41 -4.69 -4.39
CA SER A 56 2.41 -4.53 -3.33
C SER A 56 1.10 -3.95 -3.88
N VAL A 57 0.01 -4.19 -3.16
CA VAL A 57 -1.32 -3.71 -3.58
C VAL A 57 -1.35 -2.18 -3.64
N GLU A 58 -0.68 -1.50 -2.69
CA GLU A 58 -0.59 -0.04 -2.61
C GLU A 58 0.18 0.53 -3.81
N LYS A 59 1.32 -0.09 -4.16
CA LYS A 59 2.11 0.32 -5.35
C LYS A 59 1.32 0.13 -6.63
N ALA A 60 0.63 -1.00 -6.78
CA ALA A 60 -0.20 -1.27 -7.95
C ALA A 60 -1.42 -0.34 -8.03
N LEU A 61 -2.01 0.01 -6.89
CA LEU A 61 -3.14 0.94 -6.81
C LEU A 61 -2.71 2.38 -7.13
N ALA A 62 -1.56 2.82 -6.62
CA ALA A 62 -0.97 4.11 -6.98
C ALA A 62 -0.74 4.20 -8.49
N LEU A 63 -0.08 3.18 -9.07
CA LEU A 63 0.12 3.09 -10.52
C LEU A 63 -1.20 3.15 -11.29
N TYR A 64 -2.22 2.42 -10.83
CA TYR A 64 -3.55 2.40 -11.45
C TYR A 64 -4.17 3.81 -11.51
N LEU A 65 -4.02 4.60 -10.45
CA LEU A 65 -4.59 5.95 -10.32
C LEU A 65 -3.76 6.99 -11.09
N ASP A 66 -2.44 7.00 -10.89
CA ASP A 66 -1.53 8.02 -11.44
C ASP A 66 -1.56 8.07 -12.97
N ILE A 67 -1.68 6.91 -13.62
CA ILE A 67 -1.74 6.83 -15.09
C ILE A 67 -3.17 6.71 -15.63
N GLY A 68 -4.19 6.78 -14.76
CA GLY A 68 -5.60 6.75 -15.15
C GLY A 68 -6.02 5.47 -15.87
N LEU A 69 -5.63 4.30 -15.36
CA LEU A 69 -6.02 3.02 -15.97
C LEU A 69 -7.52 2.76 -15.80
N SER A 70 -8.11 2.15 -16.83
CA SER A 70 -9.39 1.46 -16.69
C SER A 70 -9.17 0.01 -16.28
N PHE A 71 -10.21 -0.65 -15.77
CA PHE A 71 -10.21 -2.09 -15.49
C PHE A 71 -9.62 -2.92 -16.64
N ARG A 72 -10.06 -2.65 -17.87
CA ARG A 72 -9.59 -3.36 -19.06
C ARG A 72 -8.10 -3.14 -19.29
N LYS A 73 -7.64 -1.88 -19.24
CA LYS A 73 -6.22 -1.54 -19.46
C LYS A 73 -5.32 -2.18 -18.40
N TYR A 74 -5.77 -2.16 -17.14
CA TYR A 74 -5.07 -2.82 -16.03
C TYR A 74 -4.92 -4.32 -16.24
N ASN A 75 -5.99 -5.02 -16.63
CA ASN A 75 -5.92 -6.47 -16.86
C ASN A 75 -5.04 -6.83 -18.05
N ILE A 76 -5.08 -6.05 -19.13
CA ILE A 76 -4.16 -6.23 -20.27
C ILE A 76 -2.71 -6.09 -19.80
N LEU A 77 -2.39 -5.00 -19.10
CA LEU A 77 -1.06 -4.73 -18.56
C LEU A 77 -0.58 -5.86 -17.64
N ARG A 78 -1.43 -6.28 -16.69
CA ARG A 78 -1.17 -7.39 -15.77
C ARG A 78 -0.90 -8.68 -16.53
N SER A 79 -1.73 -9.03 -17.52
CA SER A 79 -1.55 -10.26 -18.31
C SER A 79 -0.25 -10.23 -19.10
N SER A 80 0.10 -9.09 -19.70
CA SER A 80 1.36 -8.92 -20.44
C SER A 80 2.59 -9.06 -19.53
N ILE A 81 2.57 -8.45 -18.34
CA ILE A 81 3.69 -8.53 -17.39
C ILE A 81 3.77 -9.95 -16.79
N ASN A 82 2.64 -10.49 -16.33
CA ASN A 82 2.63 -11.80 -15.67
C ASN A 82 2.94 -12.96 -16.62
N ALA A 83 2.83 -12.76 -17.94
CA ALA A 83 3.30 -13.73 -18.94
C ALA A 83 4.82 -13.86 -18.96
N ILE A 84 5.56 -12.80 -18.59
CA ILE A 84 7.02 -12.78 -18.54
C ILE A 84 7.51 -13.05 -17.11
N HIS A 85 6.86 -12.42 -16.12
CA HIS A 85 7.19 -12.51 -14.71
C HIS A 85 5.95 -12.94 -13.89
N PRO A 86 5.79 -14.26 -13.62
CA PRO A 86 4.63 -14.78 -12.93
C PRO A 86 4.38 -14.09 -11.58
N ASP A 87 3.12 -13.76 -11.31
CA ASP A 87 2.64 -13.13 -10.07
C ASP A 87 3.25 -11.77 -9.70
N THR A 88 3.89 -11.05 -10.63
CA THR A 88 4.43 -9.71 -10.34
C THR A 88 3.34 -8.70 -10.01
N MET A 89 2.25 -8.65 -10.81
CA MET A 89 1.15 -7.71 -10.56
C MET A 89 -0.03 -8.37 -9.84
N PRO A 90 -0.56 -7.73 -8.77
CA PRO A 90 -1.71 -8.23 -8.03
C PRO A 90 -2.97 -8.26 -8.91
N SER A 91 -3.91 -9.14 -8.59
CA SER A 91 -5.18 -9.19 -9.30
C SER A 91 -6.02 -7.92 -9.05
N TYR A 92 -6.91 -7.60 -9.99
CA TYR A 92 -7.81 -6.45 -9.81
C TYR A 92 -8.69 -6.56 -8.57
N TYR A 93 -9.06 -7.78 -8.18
CA TYR A 93 -9.80 -8.03 -6.94
C TYR A 93 -9.07 -7.52 -5.70
N LEU A 94 -7.75 -7.74 -5.62
CA LEU A 94 -6.93 -7.22 -4.52
C LEU A 94 -6.86 -5.69 -4.55
N LEU A 95 -6.79 -5.07 -5.73
CA LEU A 95 -6.86 -3.60 -5.86
C LEU A 95 -8.20 -3.07 -5.37
N GLN A 96 -9.31 -3.71 -5.74
CA GLN A 96 -10.64 -3.29 -5.32
C GLN A 96 -10.79 -3.38 -3.80
N ARG A 97 -10.27 -4.46 -3.19
CA ARG A 97 -10.22 -4.57 -1.73
C ARG A 97 -9.37 -3.46 -1.09
N GLY A 98 -8.18 -3.20 -1.63
CA GLY A 98 -7.32 -2.11 -1.16
C GLY A 98 -8.00 -0.73 -1.25
N LYS A 99 -8.75 -0.47 -2.33
CA LYS A 99 -9.59 0.74 -2.46
C LYS A 99 -10.63 0.85 -1.35
N SER A 100 -11.36 -0.23 -1.07
CA SER A 100 -12.37 -0.23 -0.02
C SER A 100 -11.77 -0.02 1.37
N GLU A 101 -10.54 -0.47 1.62
CA GLU A 101 -9.87 -0.31 2.91
C GLU A 101 -9.47 1.16 3.18
N ILE A 102 -9.07 1.91 2.15
CA ILE A 102 -8.66 3.32 2.28
C ILE A 102 -9.82 4.30 2.30
N LEU A 103 -10.96 3.95 1.69
CA LEU A 103 -12.11 4.84 1.61
C LEU A 103 -12.81 4.97 2.98
N PRO A 104 -13.44 6.12 3.26
CA PRO A 104 -14.32 6.28 4.41
C PRO A 104 -15.55 5.37 4.27
N ASN A 105 -16.00 4.87 5.41
CA ASN A 105 -17.25 4.10 5.47
C ASN A 105 -18.46 5.06 5.27
N GLN A 106 -19.65 4.53 5.01
CA GLN A 106 -20.91 5.33 5.05
C GLN A 106 -20.88 6.59 4.18
N ILE A 107 -20.49 6.46 2.92
CA ILE A 107 -20.62 7.54 1.95
C ILE A 107 -22.08 7.58 1.50
N GLU A 108 -22.75 8.71 1.73
CA GLU A 108 -24.09 8.94 1.22
C GLU A 108 -24.01 9.62 -0.14
N THR A 109 -24.73 9.07 -1.10
CA THR A 109 -24.77 9.60 -2.47
C THR A 109 -26.22 9.77 -2.92
N SER A 110 -26.45 10.90 -3.58
CA SER A 110 -27.70 11.26 -4.24
C SER A 110 -27.36 11.79 -5.64
N ASP A 111 -28.35 12.02 -6.48
CA ASP A 111 -28.15 12.56 -7.83
C ASP A 111 -27.59 14.00 -7.81
N ILE A 112 -27.75 14.70 -6.69
CA ILE A 112 -27.42 16.13 -6.53
C ILE A 112 -26.34 16.43 -5.49
N TYR A 113 -26.02 15.49 -4.61
CA TYR A 113 -25.01 15.67 -3.57
C TYR A 113 -24.33 14.36 -3.20
N SER A 114 -23.16 14.47 -2.59
CA SER A 114 -22.52 13.38 -1.86
C SER A 114 -21.98 13.91 -0.55
N GLU A 115 -22.21 13.16 0.51
CA GLU A 115 -21.80 13.53 1.86
C GLU A 115 -21.00 12.39 2.49
N VAL A 116 -20.05 12.77 3.33
CA VAL A 116 -19.23 11.85 4.10
C VAL A 116 -19.16 12.38 5.52
N ASP A 117 -19.26 11.47 6.49
CA ASP A 117 -19.04 11.83 7.88
C ASP A 117 -17.61 12.35 8.08
N LEU A 118 -17.51 13.56 8.65
CA LEU A 118 -16.23 14.24 8.85
C LEU A 118 -15.36 13.46 9.83
N GLN A 119 -15.93 12.86 10.88
CA GLN A 119 -15.14 12.12 11.87
C GLN A 119 -14.50 10.89 11.21
N ASN A 120 -15.29 10.10 10.49
CA ASN A 120 -14.81 8.93 9.75
C ASN A 120 -13.75 9.30 8.70
N LEU A 121 -13.91 10.43 7.99
CA LEU A 121 -12.89 10.95 7.08
C LEU A 121 -11.57 11.26 7.80
N LEU A 122 -11.64 11.96 8.94
CA LEU A 122 -10.47 12.30 9.75
C LEU A 122 -9.82 11.05 10.35
N ASP A 123 -10.60 10.08 10.82
CA ASP A 123 -10.10 8.83 11.38
C ASP A 123 -9.34 8.01 10.32
N LYS A 124 -9.91 7.88 9.12
CA LYS A 124 -9.24 7.19 8.00
C LYS A 124 -7.95 7.88 7.58
N THR A 125 -7.98 9.21 7.50
CA THR A 125 -6.80 10.03 7.17
C THR A 125 -5.71 9.85 8.24
N THR A 126 -6.09 9.96 9.52
CA THR A 126 -5.18 9.79 10.66
C THR A 126 -4.56 8.39 10.67
N ASN A 127 -5.38 7.35 10.51
CA ASN A 127 -4.89 5.97 10.43
C ASN A 127 -3.92 5.75 9.27
N SER A 128 -4.13 6.42 8.14
CA SER A 128 -3.24 6.33 6.98
C SER A 128 -1.91 7.03 7.25
N ILE A 129 -1.91 8.18 7.91
CA ILE A 129 -0.69 8.90 8.31
C ILE A 129 0.09 8.12 9.37
N ILE A 130 -0.58 7.55 10.37
CA ILE A 130 0.05 6.75 11.43
C ILE A 130 0.83 5.56 10.84
N LYS A 131 0.33 4.93 9.77
CA LYS A 131 1.02 3.83 9.09
C LYS A 131 2.35 4.25 8.45
N LEU A 132 2.56 5.55 8.20
CA LEU A 132 3.81 6.08 7.63
C LEU A 132 4.88 6.33 8.69
N ILE A 133 4.50 6.38 9.97
CA ILE A 133 5.39 6.71 11.07
C ILE A 133 5.87 5.39 11.72
N PRO A 134 7.16 5.28 12.12
CA PRO A 134 7.67 4.11 12.83
C PRO A 134 6.86 3.85 14.11
N LYS A 135 6.51 2.59 14.37
CA LYS A 135 5.68 2.21 15.54
C LYS A 135 6.30 2.61 16.87
N ASP A 136 7.62 2.60 16.96
CA ASP A 136 8.37 2.94 18.17
C ASP A 136 8.14 4.40 18.60
N ASP A 137 7.84 5.29 17.65
CA ASP A 137 7.59 6.70 17.92
C ASP A 137 6.15 6.99 18.41
N ILE A 138 5.23 6.01 18.35
CA ILE A 138 3.77 6.24 18.53
C ILE A 138 3.20 5.49 19.75
N MET A 139 3.97 4.60 20.38
CA MET A 139 3.43 3.81 21.50
C MET A 139 3.11 4.68 22.72
N ASN A 140 1.85 4.63 23.16
CA ASN A 140 1.31 5.26 24.37
C ASN A 140 1.44 6.80 24.44
N ILE A 141 1.46 7.47 23.29
CA ILE A 141 1.48 8.94 23.23
C ILE A 141 0.15 9.51 22.75
N SER A 142 -0.20 10.69 23.26
CA SER A 142 -1.34 11.47 22.78
C SER A 142 -0.91 12.28 21.57
N LEU A 143 -1.70 12.20 20.49
CA LEU A 143 -1.42 12.84 19.21
C LEU A 143 -2.52 13.83 18.85
N THR A 144 -2.11 14.98 18.34
CA THR A 144 -3.00 15.97 17.74
C THR A 144 -2.73 16.04 16.23
N LEU A 145 -3.75 15.75 15.42
CA LEU A 145 -3.75 16.04 13.99
C LEU A 145 -4.18 17.49 13.77
N VAL A 146 -3.28 18.30 13.23
CA VAL A 146 -3.55 19.66 12.78
C VAL A 146 -3.94 19.60 11.31
N SER A 147 -5.16 20.02 10.99
CA SER A 147 -5.71 20.04 9.63
C SER A 147 -6.26 21.43 9.31
N LYS A 148 -6.23 21.79 8.03
CA LYS A 148 -7.04 22.89 7.49
C LYS A 148 -8.23 22.33 6.73
N TRP A 149 -9.31 23.09 6.65
CA TRP A 149 -10.45 22.74 5.82
C TRP A 149 -11.05 23.98 5.18
N GLY A 150 -11.78 23.78 4.09
CA GLY A 150 -12.44 24.86 3.38
C GLY A 150 -13.39 24.34 2.31
N PHE A 151 -14.09 25.27 1.68
CA PHE A 151 -15.03 25.00 0.62
C PHE A 151 -14.83 26.05 -0.47
N ASP A 152 -14.79 25.60 -1.73
CA ASP A 152 -14.78 26.49 -2.88
C ASP A 152 -16.10 26.36 -3.65
N GLY A 153 -16.80 27.49 -3.83
CA GLY A 153 -18.07 27.55 -4.52
C GLY A 153 -18.00 27.15 -6.00
N SER A 154 -16.81 27.20 -6.62
CA SER A 154 -16.63 26.79 -8.01
C SER A 154 -16.66 25.26 -8.17
N SER A 155 -16.06 24.54 -7.23
CA SER A 155 -15.97 23.08 -7.24
C SER A 155 -17.16 22.42 -6.55
N ARG A 156 -17.84 23.12 -5.63
CA ARG A 156 -18.89 22.56 -4.75
C ARG A 156 -18.42 21.39 -3.89
N HIS A 157 -17.11 21.31 -3.62
CA HIS A 157 -16.53 20.29 -2.75
C HIS A 157 -15.95 20.94 -1.48
N ILE A 158 -16.11 20.26 -0.35
CA ILE A 158 -15.36 20.54 0.88
C ILE A 158 -14.01 19.83 0.76
N ALA A 159 -12.93 20.53 1.05
CA ALA A 159 -11.59 19.98 1.12
C ALA A 159 -11.07 20.04 2.56
N VAL A 160 -10.50 18.93 3.03
CA VAL A 160 -9.80 18.84 4.30
C VAL A 160 -8.38 18.40 3.97
N VAL A 161 -7.38 19.17 4.43
CA VAL A 161 -5.97 18.89 4.16
C VAL A 161 -5.23 18.73 5.50
N PRO A 162 -4.67 17.54 5.78
CA PRO A 162 -3.83 17.34 6.96
C PRO A 162 -2.53 18.12 6.79
N LEU A 163 -2.12 18.83 7.84
CA LEU A 163 -0.90 19.66 7.85
C LEU A 163 0.21 18.98 8.64
N GLN A 164 -0.06 18.61 9.89
CA GLN A 164 0.94 18.08 10.81
C GLN A 164 0.31 17.12 11.82
N LEU A 165 1.07 16.11 12.24
CA LEU A 165 0.75 15.26 13.37
C LEU A 165 1.77 15.53 14.48
N VAL A 166 1.29 15.92 15.65
CA VAL A 166 2.12 16.43 16.76
C VAL A 166 1.89 15.60 18.01
N GLU A 167 2.98 15.24 18.70
CA GLU A 167 2.96 14.66 20.04
C GLU A 167 2.62 15.73 21.08
N ASP A 168 1.59 15.49 21.89
CA ASP A 168 1.05 16.52 22.77
C ASP A 168 1.98 16.95 23.90
N GLU A 169 2.71 15.99 24.49
CA GLU A 169 3.56 16.23 25.66
C GLU A 169 4.85 16.96 25.28
N LYS A 170 5.54 16.48 24.24
CA LYS A 170 6.82 17.05 23.81
C LYS A 170 6.67 18.17 22.78
N LYS A 171 5.46 18.39 22.27
CA LYS A 171 5.18 19.26 21.10
C LYS A 171 6.08 18.95 19.91
N LYS A 172 6.47 17.68 19.78
CA LYS A 172 7.31 17.17 18.68
C LYS A 172 6.44 16.88 17.47
N VAL A 173 6.82 17.41 16.31
CA VAL A 173 6.18 17.05 15.04
C VAL A 173 6.67 15.66 14.63
N LEU A 174 5.74 14.72 14.47
CA LEU A 174 6.03 13.34 14.05
C LEU A 174 5.84 13.17 12.53
N TRP A 175 4.92 13.93 11.96
CA TRP A 175 4.68 13.95 10.52
C TRP A 175 4.28 15.36 10.09
N GLN A 176 4.73 15.75 8.90
CA GLN A 176 4.37 17.00 8.25
C GLN A 176 4.07 16.74 6.79
N ASN A 177 2.98 17.33 6.30
CA ASN A 177 2.62 17.29 4.90
C ASN A 177 3.73 17.96 4.05
N PRO A 178 4.38 17.22 3.13
CA PRO A 178 5.48 17.75 2.34
C PRO A 178 5.04 18.76 1.28
N ALA A 179 3.74 18.82 0.94
CA ALA A 179 3.20 19.72 -0.08
C ALA A 179 1.80 20.22 0.29
N THR A 180 1.74 21.17 1.22
CA THR A 180 0.48 21.69 1.82
C THR A 180 -0.47 22.41 0.86
N SER A 181 -0.03 22.75 -0.35
CA SER A 181 -0.82 23.40 -1.41
C SER A 181 -1.12 22.47 -2.60
N SER A 182 -0.69 21.21 -2.55
CA SER A 182 -0.93 20.24 -3.61
C SER A 182 -2.37 19.72 -3.56
N THR A 183 -2.93 19.37 -4.72
CA THR A 183 -4.24 18.70 -4.83
C THR A 183 -4.18 17.21 -4.49
N TYR A 184 -2.99 16.66 -4.23
CA TYR A 184 -2.78 15.25 -3.88
C TYR A 184 -3.03 14.93 -2.40
N PHE A 185 -3.14 15.95 -1.53
CA PHE A 185 -3.26 15.81 -0.08
C PHE A 185 -4.56 16.39 0.46
#